data_AF-A0A256Z0S9-F1
#
_entry.id   AF-A0A256Z0S9-F1
#
_cell.length_a   1.000
_cell.length_b   1.000
_cell.length_c   1.000
_cell.angle_alpha   90.00
_cell.angle_beta   90.00
_cell.angle_gamma   90.00
#
_symmetry.space_group_name_H-M   'P 1'
#
loop_
_entity.id
_entity.type
_entity.pdbx_description
1 polymer ?
#
loop_
_entity_poly.entity_id
_entity_poly.type
_entity_poly.pdbx_seq_one_letter_code
_entity_poly.pdbx_strand_id
1 'polypeptide(L)'
;MVKEGLVRRFLNALSGTLRAKSTEYIEVELRELENIFALILLGSFIGLPSPPTSISLRLMPYMARELVIMSRVSERLDDMLGEMAGLFEIT
;
A
#
# COMPACT_ATOMS: atom_id res chain seq x y z
N MET A 1 -16.42 -41.22 4.55
CA MET A 1 -16.22 -40.36 3.37
C MET A 1 -16.29 -38.85 3.65
N VAL A 2 -17.01 -38.37 4.67
CA VAL A 2 -17.15 -36.91 4.96
C VAL A 2 -15.88 -36.28 5.60
N LYS A 3 -15.06 -37.06 6.32
CA LYS A 3 -13.88 -36.53 7.04
C LYS A 3 -12.73 -36.06 6.13
N GLU A 4 -12.47 -36.70 4.99
CA GLU A 4 -11.36 -36.32 4.12
C GLU A 4 -11.58 -34.98 3.40
N GLY A 5 -12.82 -34.70 2.98
CA GLY A 5 -13.17 -33.42 2.36
C GLY A 5 -13.05 -32.23 3.30
N LEU A 6 -13.33 -32.44 4.60
CA LEU A 6 -13.21 -31.40 5.63
C LEU A 6 -11.74 -31.06 5.90
N VAL A 7 -10.87 -32.07 6.03
CA VAL A 7 -9.43 -31.87 6.26
C VAL A 7 -8.78 -31.14 5.08
N ARG A 8 -9.13 -31.50 3.84
CA ARG A 8 -8.58 -30.85 2.65
C ARG A 8 -9.03 -29.39 2.51
N ARG A 9 -10.30 -29.10 2.85
CA ARG A 9 -10.80 -27.71 2.91
C ARG A 9 -10.10 -26.89 4.00
N PHE A 10 -9.88 -27.48 5.17
CA PHE A 10 -9.19 -26.83 6.27
C PHE A 10 -7.73 -26.53 5.92
N LEU A 11 -7.01 -27.49 5.31
CA LEU A 11 -5.63 -27.29 4.84
C LEU A 11 -5.51 -26.22 3.76
N ASN A 12 -6.47 -26.15 2.83
CA ASN A 12 -6.49 -25.11 1.79
C ASN A 12 -6.80 -23.72 2.38
N ALA A 13 -7.73 -23.64 3.34
CA ALA A 13 -8.03 -22.40 4.03
C ALA A 13 -6.82 -21.91 4.84
N LEU A 14 -6.16 -22.83 5.56
CA LEU A 14 -4.96 -22.54 6.35
C LEU A 14 -3.77 -22.13 5.48
N SER A 15 -3.55 -22.80 4.34
CA SER A 15 -2.47 -22.40 3.43
C SER A 15 -2.75 -21.06 2.76
N GLY A 16 -4.01 -20.77 2.44
CA GLY A 16 -4.45 -19.48 1.94
C GLY A 16 -4.20 -18.35 2.93
N THR A 17 -4.56 -18.53 4.20
CA THR A 17 -4.35 -17.51 5.24
C THR A 17 -2.88 -17.29 5.58
N LEU A 18 -2.08 -18.37 5.68
CA LEU A 18 -0.63 -18.26 5.91
C LEU A 18 0.08 -17.52 4.78
N ARG A 19 -0.32 -17.80 3.53
CA ARG A 19 0.22 -17.11 2.36
C ARG A 19 -0.19 -15.64 2.33
N ALA A 20 -1.45 -15.33 2.65
CA ALA A 20 -1.93 -13.95 2.74
C ALA A 20 -1.18 -13.14 3.81
N LYS A 21 -1.06 -13.69 5.03
CA LYS A 21 -0.28 -13.07 6.13
C LYS A 21 1.20 -12.85 5.77
N SER A 22 1.76 -13.70 4.91
CA SER A 22 3.17 -13.61 4.52
C SER A 22 3.44 -12.52 3.47
N THR A 23 2.45 -12.12 2.66
CA THR A 23 2.61 -11.05 1.65
C THR A 23 2.06 -9.71 2.12
N GLU A 24 1.10 -9.71 3.03
CA GLU A 24 0.44 -8.52 3.58
C GLU A 24 1.44 -7.43 4.01
N TYR A 25 2.47 -7.79 4.77
CA TYR A 25 3.46 -6.81 5.24
C TYR A 25 4.27 -6.19 4.08
N ILE A 26 4.64 -6.99 3.07
CA ILE A 26 5.39 -6.52 1.90
C ILE A 26 4.52 -5.61 1.03
N GLU A 27 3.22 -5.92 0.90
CA GLU A 27 2.27 -5.09 0.17
C GLU A 27 2.09 -3.71 0.82
N VAL A 28 2.07 -3.67 2.15
CA VAL A 28 2.05 -2.42 2.92
C VAL A 28 3.34 -1.63 2.72
N GLU A 29 4.50 -2.29 2.84
CA GLU A 29 5.80 -1.64 2.64
C GLU A 29 5.92 -1.04 1.23
N LEU A 30 5.48 -1.77 0.20
CA LEU A 30 5.44 -1.28 -1.18
C LEU A 30 4.58 -0.02 -1.30
N ARG A 31 3.38 -0.02 -0.70
CA ARG A 31 2.48 1.14 -0.70
C ARG A 31 3.12 2.37 -0.05
N GLU A 32 3.83 2.18 1.07
CA GLU A 32 4.53 3.28 1.74
C GLU A 32 5.69 3.82 0.90
N LEU A 33 6.45 2.94 0.23
CA LEU A 33 7.51 3.35 -0.69
C LEU A 33 6.96 4.14 -1.89
N GLU A 34 5.82 3.75 -2.45
CA GLU A 34 5.14 4.48 -3.52
C GLU A 34 4.69 5.88 -3.06
N ASN A 35 4.14 6.00 -1.84
CA ASN A 35 3.77 7.28 -1.24
C ASN A 35 5.00 8.19 -1.07
N ILE A 36 6.11 7.67 -0.52
CA ILE A 36 7.36 8.43 -0.34
C ILE A 36 7.94 8.84 -1.70
N PHE A 37 7.96 7.94 -2.67
CA PHE A 37 8.45 8.24 -4.02
C PHE A 37 7.66 9.38 -4.67
N ALA A 38 6.34 9.38 -4.48
CA ALA A 38 5.51 10.44 -5.00
C ALA A 38 5.74 11.78 -4.29
N LEU A 39 5.94 11.78 -2.97
CA LEU A 39 6.35 12.97 -2.22
C LEU A 39 7.71 13.49 -2.69
N ILE A 40 8.66 12.63 -3.04
CA ILE A 40 9.97 13.05 -3.59
C ILE A 40 9.78 13.70 -4.95
N LEU A 41 9.01 13.08 -5.86
CA LEU A 41 8.86 13.57 -7.23
C LEU A 41 8.02 14.86 -7.32
N LEU A 42 6.95 14.95 -6.54
CA LEU A 42 5.99 16.05 -6.55
C LEU A 42 6.26 17.07 -5.44
N GLY A 43 7.18 16.77 -4.53
CA GLY A 43 7.53 17.63 -3.39
C GLY A 43 8.00 19.01 -3.80
N SER A 44 8.58 19.19 -4.99
CA SER A 44 8.92 20.51 -5.51
C SER A 44 7.72 21.43 -5.63
N PHE A 45 6.55 20.88 -5.97
CA PHE A 45 5.34 21.66 -6.15
C PHE A 45 4.79 22.21 -4.82
N ILE A 46 5.27 21.69 -3.69
CA ILE A 46 4.93 22.16 -2.34
C ILE A 46 6.15 22.71 -1.57
N GLY A 47 7.28 22.93 -2.25
CA GLY A 47 8.48 23.55 -1.67
C GLY A 47 9.44 22.61 -0.94
N LEU A 48 9.27 21.29 -1.05
CA LEU A 48 10.25 20.31 -0.56
C LEU A 48 11.44 20.18 -1.53
N PRO A 49 12.67 19.91 -1.04
CA PRO A 49 13.81 19.67 -1.91
C PRO A 49 13.55 18.44 -2.77
N SER A 50 13.37 18.67 -4.07
CA SER A 50 13.03 17.61 -5.02
C SER A 50 14.18 17.36 -6.00
N PRO A 51 14.19 16.20 -6.68
CA PRO A 51 15.02 16.00 -7.86
C PRO A 51 14.75 17.09 -8.92
N PRO A 52 15.69 17.32 -9.86
CA PRO A 52 15.52 18.28 -10.94
C PRO A 52 14.17 18.11 -11.65
N THR A 53 13.42 19.20 -11.84
CA THR A 53 12.06 19.20 -12.42
C THR A 53 11.97 18.44 -13.75
N SER A 54 13.04 18.43 -14.54
CA SER A 54 13.12 17.68 -15.80
C SER A 54 12.95 16.17 -15.62
N ILE A 55 13.44 15.61 -14.50
CA ILE A 55 13.29 14.19 -14.16
C ILE A 55 11.85 13.94 -13.68
N SER A 56 11.33 14.80 -12.80
CA SER A 56 9.95 14.70 -12.31
C SER A 56 8.92 14.71 -13.46
N LEU A 57 9.06 15.62 -14.42
CA LEU A 57 8.15 15.72 -15.56
C LEU A 57 8.22 14.50 -16.49
N ARG A 58 9.39 13.85 -16.63
CA ARG A 58 9.53 12.63 -17.43
C ARG A 58 8.91 11.42 -16.74
N LEU A 59 8.93 11.39 -15.41
CA LEU A 59 8.36 10.30 -14.62
C LEU A 59 6.86 10.47 -14.36
N MET A 60 6.35 11.70 -14.42
CA MET A 60 4.94 12.02 -14.17
C MET A 60 3.92 11.15 -14.95
N PRO A 61 4.11 10.82 -16.25
CA PRO A 61 3.17 9.96 -16.98
C PRO A 61 3.06 8.54 -16.42
N TYR A 62 4.11 8.05 -15.76
CA TYR A 62 4.14 6.73 -15.14
C TYR A 62 3.47 6.70 -13.76
N MET A 63 3.17 7.86 -13.19
CA MET A 63 2.57 8.01 -11.86
C MET A 63 1.05 8.18 -11.88
N ALA A 64 0.39 7.99 -13.03
CA ALA A 64 -1.03 8.29 -13.17
C ALA A 64 -1.91 7.51 -12.18
N ARG A 65 -1.55 6.25 -11.89
CA ARG A 65 -2.25 5.42 -10.91
C ARG A 65 -2.04 5.95 -9.50
N GLU A 66 -0.79 6.24 -9.15
CA GLU A 66 -0.37 6.66 -7.83
C GLU A 66 -0.98 8.02 -7.48
N LEU A 67 -1.07 8.95 -8.45
CA LEU A 67 -1.77 10.23 -8.28
C LEU A 67 -3.25 10.05 -7.93
N VAL A 68 -3.95 9.08 -8.55
CA VAL A 68 -5.34 8.76 -8.22
C VAL A 68 -5.45 8.17 -6.82
N ILE A 69 -4.53 7.30 -6.43
CA ILE A 69 -4.49 6.70 -5.10
C ILE A 69 -4.23 7.78 -4.05
N MET A 70 -3.24 8.64 -4.25
CA MET A 70 -2.91 9.76 -3.37
C MET A 70 -4.09 10.72 -3.19
N SER A 71 -4.84 11.01 -4.26
CA SER A 71 -6.06 11.83 -4.16
C SER A 71 -7.08 11.22 -3.20
N ARG A 72 -7.32 9.90 -3.29
CA ARG A 72 -8.25 9.19 -2.38
C ARG A 72 -7.72 9.11 -0.96
N VAL A 73 -6.41 8.96 -0.79
CA VAL A 73 -5.78 9.00 0.53
C VAL A 73 -5.92 10.39 1.14
N SER A 74 -5.77 11.44 0.33
CA SER A 74 -5.99 12.84 0.78
C SER A 74 -7.41 13.08 1.27
N GLU A 75 -8.43 12.44 0.67
CA GLU A 75 -9.82 12.54 1.11
C GLU A 75 -10.08 11.87 2.47
N ARG A 76 -9.22 10.93 2.89
CA ARG A 76 -9.37 10.11 4.10
C ARG A 76 -8.34 10.47 5.19
N LEU A 77 -7.71 11.64 5.08
CA LEU A 77 -6.69 12.11 6.03
C LEU A 77 -7.23 12.25 7.46
N ASP A 78 -8.54 12.42 7.61
CA ASP A 78 -9.23 12.52 8.90
C ASP A 78 -9.21 11.21 9.72
N ASP A 79 -9.03 10.05 9.07
CA ASP A 79 -9.02 8.72 9.71
C ASP A 79 -7.66 7.98 9.57
N MET A 80 -6.60 8.70 9.20
CA MET A 80 -5.28 8.06 8.99
C MET A 80 -4.74 7.37 10.24
N LEU A 81 -4.97 7.93 11.43
CA LEU A 81 -4.50 7.32 12.67
C LEU A 81 -5.23 5.99 12.96
N GLY A 82 -6.49 5.87 12.54
CA GLY A 82 -7.27 4.63 12.63
C GLY A 82 -6.74 3.55 11.69
N GLU A 83 -6.40 3.91 10.45
CA GLU A 83 -5.75 2.97 9.51
C GLU A 83 -4.41 2.46 10.04
N MET A 84 -3.58 3.36 10.60
CA MET A 84 -2.28 2.99 11.15
C MET A 84 -2.43 2.12 12.40
N ALA A 85 -3.40 2.41 13.28
CA ALA A 85 -3.67 1.57 14.46
C ALA A 85 -4.11 0.15 14.06
N GLY A 86 -4.96 0.04 13.02
CA GLY A 86 -5.36 -1.26 12.45
C GLY A 86 -4.19 -2.03 11.83
N LEU A 87 -3.25 -1.33 11.18
CA LEU A 87 -2.05 -1.94 10.61
C LEU A 87 -1.11 -2.51 11.66
N PHE A 88 -0.93 -1.82 12.78
CA PHE A 88 -0.03 -2.27 13.87
C PHE A 88 -0.69 -3.27 14.82
N GLU A 89 -1.90 -3.76 14.52
CA GLU A 89 -2.71 -4.62 15.41
C GLU A 89 -2.84 -4.04 16.84
N ILE A 90 -2.78 -2.71 16.98
CA ILE A 90 -2.93 -2.02 18.26
C ILE A 90 -4.43 -1.81 18.47
N THR A 91 -5.08 -2.78 19.12
CA THR A 91 -6.44 -2.65 19.66
C THR A 91 -6.49 -3.20 21.07
#